data_AF-A0A6I2YTN6-F1
#
_entry.id   AF-A0A6I2YTN6-F1
#
_cell.length_a   1.000
_cell.length_b   1.000
_cell.length_c   1.000
_cell.angle_alpha   90.00
_cell.angle_beta   90.00
_cell.angle_gamma   90.00
#
_symmetry.space_group_name_H-M   'P 1'
#
loop_
_entity.id
_entity.type
_entity.pdbx_description
1 polymer ?
#
loop_
_entity_poly.entity_id
_entity_poly.type
_entity_poly.pdbx_seq_one_letter_code
_entity_poly.pdbx_strand_id
1 'polypeptide(L)'
;MAEDRYSISSSRISAVDVSRASFAVVRRGFDPREVRSFLEHVSQELELWENRETELRRAVAAAEERARNPVIKEEDLTAALGAQSAQVLRTAHDEARHLLESAQTQANEMLQSAQLRASAGIVDAEQKAAARVGDAEANAATLEEDAASTSQKIIGQAQADGETLVARAREQGRSMIDQAQEARNRVLADMNARRRMMHLQIEQLRAARDELARSIIGVRETIDQLTDDISQSDEAARAAAQEVARRQPTPEELSDDAGGPFVAVDPALKGSESEEGVLADDSGLEAPESQVVEELFAKIRASARSETAATLIPESEKGTPSGPDAALFAARDGALSASRSTLTRKVKRTLQDEQNHLLEALREGKEGETVLEEEAVQIARFASAVVDPLGDAANAGKIFAHDHGVQKSSDLSHAAVVEIAEELAQHIAIPLRRRLSEALVSSDPGTQVNGAFREWRGSRLERVVGDAALEAFSAAVVAASGSGSVRWTTGGLSDPCPDCADNELEGTVRAGSRFPTGQSFPPAHAGCRCAILPVIS
;
A
#
# COMPACT_ATOMS: atom_id res chain seq x y z
N MET A 1 106.81 -92.40 67.46
CA MET A 1 105.87 -92.08 66.37
C MET A 1 105.11 -90.85 66.79
N ALA A 2 105.03 -89.84 65.91
CA ALA A 2 104.66 -88.47 66.23
C ALA A 2 103.19 -88.34 66.66
N GLU A 3 102.94 -87.71 67.81
CA GLU A 3 101.61 -87.35 68.29
C GLU A 3 101.17 -86.03 67.66
N ASP A 4 100.15 -86.06 66.81
CA ASP A 4 99.47 -84.85 66.33
C ASP A 4 98.76 -84.17 67.51
N ARG A 5 99.24 -82.98 67.88
CA ARG A 5 98.66 -82.16 68.94
C ARG A 5 97.60 -81.24 68.34
N TYR A 6 96.33 -81.54 68.61
CA TYR A 6 95.21 -80.67 68.26
C TYR A 6 95.11 -79.54 69.30
N SER A 7 95.61 -78.36 68.92
CA SER A 7 95.48 -77.12 69.70
C SER A 7 94.11 -76.49 69.45
N ILE A 8 93.32 -76.29 70.51
CA ILE A 8 92.04 -75.58 70.45
C ILE A 8 92.28 -74.13 70.03
N SER A 9 91.63 -73.66 68.94
CA SER A 9 91.63 -72.25 68.54
C SER A 9 90.42 -71.52 69.11
N SER A 10 90.65 -70.30 69.60
CA SER A 10 89.80 -69.55 70.55
C SER A 10 88.47 -68.99 70.00
N SER A 11 88.10 -69.18 68.74
CA SER A 11 86.96 -68.42 68.17
C SER A 11 85.63 -69.17 68.11
N ARG A 12 85.60 -70.50 67.96
CA ARG A 12 84.42 -71.38 68.14
C ARG A 12 84.93 -72.79 68.36
N ILE A 13 84.59 -73.39 69.49
CA ILE A 13 85.01 -74.76 69.83
C ILE A 13 83.76 -75.61 69.72
N SER A 14 83.72 -76.54 68.78
CA SER A 14 82.60 -77.48 68.68
C SER A 14 82.72 -78.61 69.70
N ALA A 15 81.64 -79.35 69.94
CA ALA A 15 81.66 -80.50 70.85
C ALA A 15 82.76 -81.51 70.45
N VAL A 16 82.92 -81.70 69.14
CA VAL A 16 83.93 -82.56 68.53
C VAL A 16 85.35 -82.03 68.81
N ASP A 17 85.57 -80.72 68.77
CA ASP A 17 86.87 -80.12 69.04
C ASP A 17 87.28 -80.25 70.52
N VAL A 18 86.32 -80.13 71.45
CA VAL A 18 86.57 -80.34 72.89
C VAL A 18 86.96 -81.79 73.17
N SER A 19 86.26 -82.75 72.58
CA SER A 19 86.53 -84.19 72.81
C SER A 19 87.91 -84.64 72.31
N ARG A 20 88.46 -83.97 71.29
CA ARG A 20 89.74 -84.32 70.64
C ARG A 20 90.92 -83.50 71.14
N ALA A 21 90.70 -82.57 72.06
CA ALA A 21 91.74 -81.69 72.57
C ALA A 21 92.83 -82.46 73.31
N SER A 22 94.10 -82.14 73.02
CA SER A 22 95.26 -82.70 73.71
C SER A 22 96.13 -81.61 74.33
N PHE A 23 96.66 -81.85 75.53
CA PHE A 23 97.43 -80.89 76.31
C PHE A 23 98.86 -81.41 76.57
N ALA A 24 99.83 -80.51 76.70
CA ALA A 24 101.21 -80.87 77.04
C ALA A 24 101.34 -81.26 78.52
N VAL A 25 102.07 -82.35 78.82
CA VAL A 25 102.28 -82.84 80.19
C VAL A 25 103.43 -82.09 80.86
N VAL A 26 103.19 -81.50 82.04
CA VAL A 26 104.17 -80.72 82.83
C VAL A 26 104.39 -81.38 84.20
N ARG A 27 105.58 -81.23 84.81
CA ARG A 27 106.05 -81.96 86.01
C ARG A 27 105.18 -81.80 87.28
N ARG A 28 104.27 -80.81 87.31
CA ARG A 28 103.15 -80.64 88.26
C ARG A 28 101.92 -80.23 87.45
N GLY A 29 100.87 -81.04 87.44
CA GLY A 29 99.64 -80.80 86.68
C GLY A 29 98.50 -81.75 87.10
N PHE A 30 97.31 -81.55 86.53
CA PHE A 30 96.13 -82.39 86.75
C PHE A 30 96.30 -83.79 86.12
N ASP A 31 95.60 -84.80 86.66
CA ASP A 31 95.63 -86.15 86.11
C ASP A 31 95.04 -86.17 84.69
N PRO A 32 95.80 -86.60 83.66
CA PRO A 32 95.30 -86.67 82.28
C PRO A 32 94.02 -87.50 82.11
N ARG A 33 93.77 -88.50 82.96
CA ARG A 33 92.55 -89.33 82.89
C ARG A 33 91.32 -88.57 83.36
N GLU A 34 91.45 -87.81 84.44
CA GLU A 34 90.38 -86.98 85.00
C GLU A 34 90.04 -85.83 84.05
N VAL A 35 91.06 -85.17 83.49
CA VAL A 35 90.86 -84.13 82.47
C VAL A 35 90.14 -84.68 81.24
N ARG A 36 90.49 -85.87 80.76
CA ARG A 36 89.81 -86.49 79.61
C ARG A 36 88.34 -86.80 79.90
N SER A 37 88.03 -87.35 81.07
CA SER A 37 86.64 -87.61 81.47
C SER A 37 85.82 -86.33 81.59
N PHE A 38 86.44 -85.25 82.09
CA PHE A 38 85.79 -83.94 82.17
C PHE A 38 85.56 -83.34 80.77
N LEU A 39 86.53 -83.42 79.86
CA LEU A 39 86.37 -82.96 78.47
C LEU A 39 85.28 -83.74 77.72
N GLU A 40 85.14 -85.04 77.98
CA GLU A 40 84.07 -85.85 77.39
C GLU A 40 82.69 -85.40 77.88
N HIS A 41 82.54 -85.16 79.19
CA HIS A 41 81.31 -84.58 79.74
C HIS A 41 81.01 -83.18 79.17
N VAL A 42 82.02 -82.30 79.10
CA VAL A 42 81.88 -80.96 78.50
C VAL A 42 81.51 -81.05 77.02
N SER A 43 82.06 -82.01 76.27
CA SER A 43 81.70 -82.22 74.87
C SER A 43 80.25 -82.67 74.70
N GLN A 44 79.74 -83.55 75.57
CA GLN A 44 78.33 -83.99 75.54
C GLN A 44 77.38 -82.84 75.87
N GLU A 45 77.68 -82.07 76.92
CA GLU A 45 76.90 -80.87 77.25
C GLU A 45 76.91 -79.85 76.10
N LEU A 46 78.07 -79.62 75.48
CA LEU A 46 78.19 -78.69 74.36
C LEU A 46 77.43 -79.18 73.12
N GLU A 47 77.39 -80.49 72.86
CA GLU A 47 76.58 -81.08 71.81
C GLU A 47 75.07 -80.89 72.07
N LEU A 48 74.63 -81.02 73.33
CA LEU A 48 73.24 -80.71 73.71
C LEU A 48 72.90 -79.23 73.47
N TRP A 49 73.80 -78.31 73.82
CA TRP A 49 73.61 -76.87 73.57
C TRP A 49 73.60 -76.53 72.08
N GLU A 50 74.49 -77.10 71.27
CA GLU A 50 74.52 -76.91 69.82
C GLU A 50 73.25 -77.43 69.14
N ASN A 51 72.76 -78.60 69.58
CA ASN A 51 71.50 -79.16 69.11
C ASN A 51 70.32 -78.25 69.48
N ARG A 52 70.29 -77.74 70.72
CA ARG A 52 69.25 -76.82 71.18
C ARG A 52 69.30 -75.48 70.44
N GLU A 53 70.48 -74.94 70.17
CA GLU A 53 70.66 -73.72 69.40
C GLU A 53 70.13 -73.89 67.96
N THR A 54 70.42 -75.04 67.34
CA THR A 54 69.93 -75.37 66.00
C THR A 54 68.40 -75.50 65.97
N GLU A 55 67.81 -76.13 66.98
CA GLU A 55 66.36 -76.24 67.14
C GLU A 55 65.71 -74.87 67.30
N LEU A 56 66.27 -74.00 68.16
CA LEU A 56 65.79 -72.64 68.37
C LEU A 56 65.89 -71.81 67.09
N ARG A 57 67.00 -71.90 66.35
CA ARG A 57 67.16 -71.23 65.05
C ARG A 57 66.09 -71.67 64.05
N ARG A 58 65.78 -72.97 63.98
CA ARG A 58 64.69 -73.49 63.14
C ARG A 58 63.32 -72.97 63.59
N ALA A 59 63.06 -72.92 64.89
CA ALA A 59 61.81 -72.41 65.44
C ALA A 59 61.61 -70.91 65.13
N VAL A 60 62.67 -70.11 65.23
CA VAL A 60 62.66 -68.69 64.86
C VAL A 60 62.42 -68.53 63.37
N ALA A 61 63.15 -69.24 62.51
CA ALA A 61 62.94 -69.19 61.06
C ALA A 61 61.50 -69.57 60.67
N ALA A 62 60.94 -70.61 61.31
CA ALA A 62 59.54 -71.00 61.09
C ALA A 62 58.53 -69.95 61.61
N ALA A 63 58.87 -69.19 62.65
CA ALA A 63 58.03 -68.11 63.17
C ALA A 63 58.09 -66.87 62.28
N GLU A 64 59.28 -66.50 61.80
CA GLU A 64 59.47 -65.42 60.83
C GLU A 64 58.74 -65.71 59.52
N GLU A 65 58.80 -66.96 59.03
CA GLU A 65 58.08 -67.37 57.82
C GLU A 65 56.56 -67.26 58.00
N ARG A 66 56.03 -67.68 59.16
CA ARG A 66 54.60 -67.51 59.51
C ARG A 66 54.20 -66.03 59.65
N ALA A 67 55.10 -65.16 60.11
CA ALA A 67 54.83 -63.73 60.21
C ALA A 67 54.88 -63.03 58.85
N ARG A 68 55.77 -63.46 57.95
CA ARG A 68 55.85 -62.96 56.56
C ARG A 68 54.68 -63.45 55.71
N ASN A 69 54.20 -64.65 55.97
CA ASN A 69 53.05 -65.23 55.29
C ASN A 69 51.91 -65.55 56.28
N PRO A 70 51.24 -64.51 56.81
CA PRO A 70 50.12 -64.71 57.71
C PRO A 70 49.00 -65.42 56.96
N VAL A 71 48.44 -66.48 57.56
CA VAL A 71 47.23 -67.12 57.03
C VAL A 71 46.06 -66.19 57.33
N ILE A 72 45.71 -65.35 56.36
CA ILE A 72 44.55 -64.49 56.46
C ILE A 72 43.31 -65.37 56.28
N LYS A 73 42.40 -65.36 57.26
CA LYS A 73 41.15 -66.10 57.14
C LYS A 73 40.24 -65.40 56.13
N GLU A 74 39.52 -66.18 55.34
CA GLU A 74 38.55 -65.67 54.36
C GLU A 74 37.47 -64.79 55.02
N GLU A 75 37.09 -65.10 56.27
CA GLU A 75 36.18 -64.31 57.10
C GLU A 75 36.69 -62.88 57.37
N ASP A 76 38.00 -62.71 57.62
CA ASP A 76 38.58 -61.40 57.92
C ASP A 76 38.67 -60.53 56.65
N LEU A 77 38.99 -61.14 55.51
CA LEU A 77 38.99 -60.45 54.20
C LEU A 77 37.59 -60.00 53.79
N THR A 78 36.61 -60.88 53.94
CA THR A 78 35.21 -60.56 53.59
C THR A 78 34.64 -59.48 54.50
N ALA A 79 34.97 -59.48 55.80
CA ALA A 79 34.59 -58.42 56.73
C ALA A 79 35.26 -57.06 56.38
N ALA A 80 36.56 -57.06 56.09
CA ALA A 80 37.28 -55.84 55.70
C ALA A 80 36.77 -55.27 54.37
N LEU A 81 36.54 -56.13 53.37
CA LEU A 81 35.96 -55.73 52.08
C LEU A 81 34.54 -55.21 52.25
N GLY A 82 33.72 -55.85 53.10
CA GLY A 82 32.37 -55.38 53.42
C GLY A 82 32.37 -54.01 54.09
N ALA A 83 33.27 -53.79 55.05
CA ALA A 83 33.43 -52.50 55.74
C ALA A 83 33.89 -51.39 54.78
N GLN A 84 34.88 -51.67 53.92
CA GLN A 84 35.38 -50.73 52.92
C GLN A 84 34.31 -50.42 51.88
N SER A 85 33.59 -51.43 51.37
CA SER A 85 32.50 -51.24 50.41
C SER A 85 31.37 -50.41 51.00
N ALA A 86 30.96 -50.69 52.24
CA ALA A 86 29.95 -49.89 52.94
C ALA A 86 30.41 -48.45 53.20
N GLN A 87 31.70 -48.22 53.46
CA GLN A 87 32.27 -46.88 53.57
C GLN A 87 32.21 -46.11 52.25
N VAL A 88 32.61 -46.74 51.14
CA VAL A 88 32.54 -46.13 49.80
C VAL A 88 31.09 -45.77 49.44
N LEU A 89 30.12 -46.66 49.73
CA LEU A 89 28.71 -46.37 49.48
C LEU A 89 28.19 -45.21 50.33
N ARG A 90 28.57 -45.12 51.61
CA ARG A 90 28.20 -43.97 52.45
C ARG A 90 28.75 -42.67 51.91
N THR A 91 30.05 -42.63 51.56
CA THR A 91 30.66 -41.43 50.98
C THR A 91 30.03 -41.05 49.64
N ALA A 92 29.70 -42.02 48.80
CA ALA A 92 29.02 -41.77 47.54
C ALA A 92 27.60 -41.21 47.76
N HIS A 93 26.86 -41.72 48.75
CA HIS A 93 25.54 -41.20 49.11
C HIS A 93 25.59 -39.79 49.71
N ASP A 94 26.58 -39.51 50.55
CA ASP A 94 26.74 -38.18 51.14
C ASP A 94 27.11 -37.13 50.08
N GLU A 95 28.01 -37.49 49.15
CA GLU A 95 28.34 -36.64 48.01
C GLU A 95 27.14 -36.43 47.09
N ALA A 96 26.37 -37.49 46.80
CA ALA A 96 25.14 -37.38 46.01
C ALA A 96 24.11 -36.46 46.67
N ARG A 97 23.96 -36.52 48.02
CA ARG A 97 23.06 -35.63 48.76
C ARG A 97 23.51 -34.17 48.65
N HIS A 98 24.81 -33.92 48.83
CA HIS A 98 25.38 -32.59 48.68
C HIS A 98 25.20 -32.02 47.26
N LEU A 99 25.38 -32.85 46.23
CA LEU A 99 25.11 -32.47 44.84
C LEU A 99 23.63 -32.13 44.61
N LEU A 100 22.71 -32.91 45.18
CA LEU A 100 21.28 -32.63 45.06
C LEU A 100 20.88 -31.33 45.78
N GLU A 101 21.40 -31.09 46.98
CA GLU A 101 21.12 -29.86 47.75
C GLU A 101 21.68 -28.61 47.07
N SER A 102 22.92 -28.69 46.56
CA SER A 102 23.53 -27.59 45.82
C SER A 102 22.83 -27.33 44.48
N ALA A 103 22.47 -28.38 43.73
CA ALA A 103 21.69 -28.26 42.50
C ALA A 103 20.29 -27.66 42.76
N GLN A 104 19.61 -28.08 43.83
CA GLN A 104 18.31 -27.53 44.19
C GLN A 104 18.40 -26.04 44.57
N THR A 105 19.45 -25.66 45.30
CA THR A 105 19.69 -24.25 45.67
C THR A 105 19.94 -23.40 44.43
N GLN A 106 20.82 -23.84 43.54
CA GLN A 106 21.09 -23.15 42.28
C GLN A 106 19.86 -23.06 41.38
N ALA A 107 19.03 -24.11 41.31
CA ALA A 107 17.79 -24.09 40.56
C ALA A 107 16.79 -23.07 41.12
N ASN A 108 16.65 -23.01 42.45
CA ASN A 108 15.78 -22.03 43.10
C ASN A 108 16.27 -20.59 42.88
N GLU A 109 17.58 -20.34 43.00
CA GLU A 109 18.18 -19.03 42.70
C GLU A 109 17.97 -18.63 41.24
N MET A 110 18.16 -19.57 40.31
CA MET A 110 17.93 -19.33 38.88
C MET A 110 16.47 -18.97 38.62
N LEU A 111 15.52 -19.70 39.20
CA LEU A 111 14.09 -19.42 39.07
C LEU A 111 13.72 -18.05 39.62
N GLN A 112 14.20 -17.69 40.82
CA GLN A 112 13.96 -16.36 41.39
C GLN A 112 14.56 -15.26 40.52
N SER A 113 15.78 -15.44 40.02
CA SER A 113 16.43 -14.47 39.12
C SER A 113 15.66 -14.31 37.79
N ALA A 114 15.09 -15.40 37.28
CA ALA A 114 14.31 -15.39 36.04
C ALA A 114 12.95 -14.71 36.26
N GLN A 115 12.29 -14.96 37.40
CA GLN A 115 11.04 -14.30 37.78
C GLN A 115 11.24 -12.79 37.95
N LEU A 116 12.29 -12.35 38.64
CA LEU A 116 12.62 -10.92 38.81
C LEU A 116 12.91 -10.24 37.47
N ARG A 117 13.66 -10.90 36.58
CA ARG A 117 13.90 -10.39 35.22
C ARG A 117 12.62 -10.31 34.40
N ALA A 118 11.75 -11.30 34.50
CA ALA A 118 10.45 -11.29 33.82
C ALA A 118 9.56 -10.16 34.32
N SER A 119 9.44 -9.96 35.64
CA SER A 119 8.65 -8.86 36.21
C SER A 119 9.23 -7.49 35.84
N ALA A 120 10.55 -7.34 35.87
CA ALA A 120 11.21 -6.11 35.44
C ALA A 120 10.97 -5.83 33.95
N GLY A 121 11.02 -6.87 33.10
CA GLY A 121 10.71 -6.77 31.68
C GLY A 121 9.27 -6.37 31.40
N ILE A 122 8.30 -6.89 32.17
CA ILE A 122 6.89 -6.49 32.05
C ILE A 122 6.71 -5.01 32.41
N VAL A 123 7.29 -4.54 33.52
CA VAL A 123 7.19 -3.14 33.93
C VAL A 123 7.84 -2.20 32.91
N ASP A 124 9.02 -2.54 32.39
CA ASP A 124 9.70 -1.77 31.34
C ASP A 124 8.87 -1.74 30.03
N ALA A 125 8.27 -2.86 29.65
CA ALA A 125 7.39 -2.93 28.49
C ALA A 125 6.12 -2.09 28.68
N GLU A 126 5.48 -2.14 29.84
CA GLU A 126 4.32 -1.31 30.19
C GLU A 126 4.66 0.17 30.18
N GLN A 127 5.81 0.57 30.72
CA GLN A 127 6.27 1.97 30.70
C GLN A 127 6.53 2.46 29.28
N LYS A 128 7.19 1.66 28.44
CA LYS A 128 7.41 1.99 27.03
C LYS A 128 6.11 2.05 26.24
N ALA A 129 5.17 1.16 26.51
CA ALA A 129 3.85 1.19 25.88
C ALA A 129 3.07 2.44 26.29
N ALA A 130 3.05 2.79 27.58
CA ALA A 130 2.41 4.00 28.08
C ALA A 130 3.02 5.28 27.48
N ALA A 131 4.35 5.34 27.37
CA ALA A 131 5.03 6.46 26.71
C ALA A 131 4.62 6.60 25.24
N ARG A 132 4.62 5.49 24.47
CA ARG A 132 4.20 5.49 23.07
C ARG A 132 2.74 5.90 22.89
N VAL A 133 1.85 5.46 23.77
CA VAL A 133 0.44 5.87 23.75
C VAL A 133 0.32 7.36 24.04
N GLY A 134 1.03 7.89 25.04
CA GLY A 134 1.05 9.32 25.35
C GLY A 134 1.58 10.18 24.19
N ASP A 135 2.67 9.75 23.55
CA ASP A 135 3.23 10.44 22.38
C ASP A 135 2.26 10.39 21.18
N ALA A 136 1.60 9.25 20.95
CA ALA A 136 0.62 9.10 19.89
C ALA A 136 -0.63 9.97 20.13
N GLU A 137 -1.12 10.04 21.37
CA GLU A 137 -2.24 10.91 21.76
C GLU A 137 -1.89 12.39 21.61
N ALA A 138 -0.68 12.80 22.00
CA ALA A 138 -0.20 14.16 21.80
C ALA A 138 -0.12 14.52 20.30
N ASN A 139 0.45 13.63 19.48
CA ASN A 139 0.52 13.82 18.04
C ASN A 139 -0.88 13.88 17.39
N ALA A 140 -1.80 13.01 17.81
CA ALA A 140 -3.18 13.04 17.34
C ALA A 140 -3.88 14.36 17.68
N ALA A 141 -3.71 14.87 18.91
CA ALA A 141 -4.27 16.15 19.32
C ALA A 141 -3.72 17.32 18.47
N THR A 142 -2.42 17.33 18.17
CA THR A 142 -1.84 18.36 17.29
C THR A 142 -2.38 18.28 15.86
N LEU A 143 -2.55 17.07 15.32
CA LEU A 143 -3.11 16.87 13.99
C LEU A 143 -4.57 17.33 13.92
N GLU A 144 -5.36 17.07 14.96
CA GLU A 144 -6.74 17.55 15.06
C GLU A 144 -6.82 19.08 15.11
N GLU A 145 -5.94 19.74 15.87
CA GLU A 145 -5.86 21.20 15.92
C GLU A 145 -5.48 21.81 14.57
N ASP A 146 -4.48 21.24 13.89
CA ASP A 146 -4.05 21.67 12.56
C ASP A 146 -5.15 21.44 11.51
N ALA A 147 -5.84 20.30 11.57
CA ALA A 147 -6.97 19.99 10.69
C ALA A 147 -8.14 20.96 10.92
N ALA A 148 -8.45 21.30 12.18
CA ALA A 148 -9.48 22.27 12.51
C ALA A 148 -9.10 23.68 12.00
N SER A 149 -7.86 24.11 12.20
CA SER A 149 -7.33 25.40 11.74
C SER A 149 -7.35 25.52 10.22
N THR A 150 -6.92 24.48 9.51
CA THR A 150 -6.94 24.45 8.03
C THR A 150 -8.37 24.44 7.49
N SER A 151 -9.26 23.63 8.07
CA SER A 151 -10.68 23.63 7.71
C SER A 151 -11.32 25.01 7.89
N GLN A 152 -11.05 25.67 9.03
CA GLN A 152 -11.56 27.02 9.28
C GLN A 152 -11.03 28.05 8.28
N LYS A 153 -9.76 27.95 7.88
CA LYS A 153 -9.19 28.80 6.82
C LYS A 153 -9.85 28.57 5.47
N ILE A 154 -10.07 27.32 5.08
CA ILE A 154 -10.73 26.95 3.81
C ILE A 154 -12.17 27.47 3.78
N ILE A 155 -12.92 27.29 4.87
CA ILE A 155 -14.29 27.79 4.98
C ILE A 155 -14.31 29.32 4.90
N GLY A 156 -13.41 30.01 5.62
CA GLY A 156 -13.30 31.46 5.59
C GLY A 156 -12.95 32.00 4.20
N GLN A 157 -12.03 31.34 3.48
CA GLN A 157 -11.68 31.68 2.11
C GLN A 157 -12.86 31.47 1.16
N ALA A 158 -13.53 30.31 1.24
CA ALA A 158 -14.69 30.02 0.40
C ALA A 158 -15.85 31.00 0.63
N GLN A 159 -16.06 31.44 1.88
CA GLN A 159 -17.05 32.47 2.21
C GLN A 159 -16.69 33.82 1.61
N ALA A 160 -15.43 34.27 1.76
CA ALA A 160 -14.96 35.52 1.19
C ALA A 160 -15.06 35.51 -0.35
N ASP A 161 -14.64 34.42 -0.99
CA ASP A 161 -14.74 34.25 -2.44
C ASP A 161 -16.21 34.27 -2.91
N GLY A 162 -17.10 33.61 -2.17
CA GLY A 162 -18.53 33.65 -2.41
C GLY A 162 -19.13 35.07 -2.32
N GLU A 163 -18.75 35.84 -1.30
CA GLU A 163 -19.18 37.23 -1.13
C GLU A 163 -18.69 38.11 -2.28
N THR A 164 -17.44 37.96 -2.72
CA THR A 164 -16.90 38.72 -3.85
C THR A 164 -17.59 38.38 -5.17
N LEU A 165 -17.94 37.10 -5.39
CA LEU A 165 -18.66 36.66 -6.58
C LEU A 165 -20.08 37.24 -6.61
N VAL A 166 -20.80 37.19 -5.48
CA VAL A 166 -22.13 37.80 -5.35
C VAL A 166 -22.07 39.32 -5.54
N ALA A 167 -21.07 39.99 -4.98
CA ALA A 167 -20.87 41.43 -5.18
C ALA A 167 -20.63 41.77 -6.66
N ARG A 168 -19.76 41.02 -7.35
CA ARG A 168 -19.49 41.19 -8.79
C ARG A 168 -20.75 40.95 -9.63
N ALA A 169 -21.52 39.90 -9.34
CA ALA A 169 -22.75 39.59 -10.06
C ALA A 169 -23.82 40.68 -9.86
N ARG A 170 -23.95 41.22 -8.64
CA ARG A 170 -24.85 42.35 -8.34
C ARG A 170 -24.47 43.60 -9.11
N GLU A 171 -23.17 43.92 -9.18
CA GLU A 171 -22.68 45.08 -9.91
C GLU A 171 -22.90 44.95 -11.42
N GLN A 172 -22.62 43.77 -11.99
CA GLN A 172 -22.93 43.47 -13.38
C GLN A 172 -24.43 43.59 -13.67
N GLY A 173 -25.28 43.06 -12.78
CA GLY A 173 -26.74 43.18 -12.90
C GLY A 173 -27.22 44.64 -12.90
N ARG A 174 -26.65 45.49 -12.02
CA ARG A 174 -26.94 46.93 -12.01
C ARG A 174 -26.52 47.60 -13.32
N SER A 175 -25.29 47.36 -13.77
CA SER A 175 -24.79 47.93 -15.03
C SER A 175 -25.64 47.48 -16.23
N MET A 176 -26.14 46.25 -16.27
CA MET A 176 -27.02 45.78 -17.34
C MET A 176 -28.38 46.49 -17.32
N ILE A 177 -28.95 46.70 -16.13
CA ILE A 177 -30.21 47.44 -15.98
C ILE A 177 -30.03 48.88 -16.44
N ASP A 178 -28.93 49.54 -16.05
CA ASP A 178 -28.64 50.91 -16.46
C ASP A 178 -28.47 51.01 -17.99
N GLN A 179 -27.72 50.10 -18.60
CA GLN A 179 -27.57 50.02 -20.05
C GLN A 179 -28.92 49.78 -20.76
N ALA A 180 -29.78 48.93 -20.22
CA ALA A 180 -31.11 48.66 -20.78
C ALA A 180 -32.03 49.87 -20.65
N GLN A 181 -32.01 50.59 -19.52
CA GLN A 181 -32.76 51.83 -19.32
C GLN A 181 -32.29 52.92 -20.27
N GLU A 182 -30.98 53.06 -20.46
CA GLU A 182 -30.41 54.03 -21.39
C GLU A 182 -30.79 53.71 -22.84
N ALA A 183 -30.68 52.44 -23.25
CA ALA A 183 -31.12 51.97 -24.56
C ALA A 183 -32.62 52.24 -24.79
N ARG A 184 -33.46 51.94 -23.79
CA ARG A 184 -34.90 52.26 -23.82
C ARG A 184 -35.13 53.77 -23.99
N ASN A 185 -34.44 54.60 -23.22
CA ASN A 185 -34.57 56.05 -23.30
C ASN A 185 -34.15 56.58 -24.68
N ARG A 186 -33.07 56.03 -25.26
CA ARG A 186 -32.64 56.35 -26.63
C ARG A 186 -33.72 56.00 -27.66
N VAL A 187 -34.30 54.80 -27.59
CA VAL A 187 -35.38 54.38 -28.50
C VAL A 187 -36.62 55.28 -28.35
N LEU A 188 -37.02 55.60 -27.12
CA LEU A 188 -38.16 56.50 -26.89
C LEU A 188 -37.89 57.91 -27.40
N ALA A 189 -36.66 58.42 -27.27
CA ALA A 189 -36.26 59.70 -27.81
C ALA A 189 -36.30 59.71 -29.34
N ASP A 190 -35.78 58.66 -30.00
CA ASP A 190 -35.84 58.51 -31.46
C ASP A 190 -37.30 58.43 -31.96
N MET A 191 -38.14 57.62 -31.31
CA MET A 191 -39.56 57.51 -31.67
C MET A 191 -40.31 58.84 -31.52
N ASN A 192 -40.02 59.61 -30.48
CA ASN A 192 -40.59 60.94 -30.31
C ASN A 192 -40.08 61.93 -31.36
N ALA A 193 -38.80 61.85 -31.74
CA ALA A 193 -38.23 62.67 -32.82
C ALA A 193 -38.89 62.33 -34.17
N ARG A 194 -39.02 61.04 -34.51
CA ARG A 194 -39.72 60.57 -35.71
C ARG A 194 -41.19 60.99 -35.72
N ARG A 195 -41.90 60.86 -34.60
CA ARG A 195 -43.29 61.33 -34.47
C ARG A 195 -43.41 62.83 -34.76
N ARG A 196 -42.52 63.66 -34.19
CA ARG A 196 -42.49 65.11 -34.46
C ARG A 196 -42.22 65.40 -35.93
N MET A 197 -41.25 64.71 -36.54
CA MET A 197 -40.93 64.86 -37.96
C MET A 197 -42.12 64.49 -38.85
N MET A 198 -42.76 63.35 -38.59
CA MET A 198 -43.97 62.94 -39.33
C MET A 198 -45.12 63.92 -39.14
N HIS A 199 -45.32 64.47 -37.93
CA HIS A 199 -46.32 65.52 -37.72
C HIS A 199 -46.03 66.78 -38.53
N LEU A 200 -44.77 67.24 -38.58
CA LEU A 200 -44.38 68.36 -39.42
C LEU A 200 -44.63 68.09 -40.91
N GLN A 201 -44.32 66.88 -41.39
CA GLN A 201 -44.63 66.47 -42.76
C GLN A 201 -46.13 66.48 -43.04
N ILE A 202 -46.97 65.99 -42.11
CA ILE A 202 -48.43 66.03 -42.24
C ILE A 202 -48.94 67.47 -42.33
N GLU A 203 -48.44 68.37 -41.47
CA GLU A 203 -48.83 69.79 -41.50
C GLU A 203 -48.36 70.48 -42.79
N GLN A 204 -47.16 70.17 -43.29
CA GLN A 204 -46.69 70.65 -44.60
C GLN A 204 -47.59 70.16 -45.74
N LEU A 205 -47.96 68.88 -45.74
CA LEU A 205 -48.85 68.31 -46.76
C LEU A 205 -50.26 68.92 -46.68
N ARG A 206 -50.78 69.21 -45.47
CA ARG A 206 -52.04 69.92 -45.28
C ARG A 206 -51.96 71.34 -45.81
N ALA A 207 -50.92 72.09 -45.48
CA ALA A 207 -50.71 73.44 -45.99
C ALA A 207 -50.59 73.46 -47.52
N ALA A 208 -49.82 72.53 -48.11
CA ALA A 208 -49.70 72.39 -49.56
C ALA A 208 -51.04 72.02 -50.23
N ARG A 209 -51.82 71.11 -49.62
CA ARG A 209 -53.18 70.79 -50.06
C ARG A 209 -54.09 72.02 -50.01
N ASP A 210 -54.04 72.80 -48.93
CA ASP A 210 -54.88 73.98 -48.76
C ASP A 210 -54.48 75.11 -49.73
N GLU A 211 -53.20 75.22 -50.07
CA GLU A 211 -52.70 76.09 -51.15
C GLU A 211 -53.22 75.64 -52.52
N LEU A 212 -53.12 74.35 -52.84
CA LEU A 212 -53.67 73.79 -54.07
C LEU A 212 -55.18 74.00 -54.16
N ALA A 213 -55.92 73.81 -53.06
CA ALA A 213 -57.35 74.08 -53.01
C ALA A 213 -57.66 75.55 -53.30
N ARG A 214 -56.90 76.50 -52.72
CA ARG A 214 -57.03 77.94 -53.01
C ARG A 214 -56.71 78.26 -54.48
N SER A 215 -55.65 77.67 -55.03
CA SER A 215 -55.30 77.84 -56.45
C SER A 215 -56.40 77.30 -57.36
N ILE A 216 -56.99 76.14 -57.05
CA ILE A 216 -58.10 75.55 -57.83
C ILE A 216 -59.34 76.44 -57.77
N ILE A 217 -59.68 76.99 -56.60
CA ILE A 217 -60.80 77.94 -56.47
C ILE A 217 -60.54 79.19 -57.31
N GLY A 218 -59.33 79.77 -57.26
CA GLY A 218 -58.98 80.93 -58.09
C GLY A 218 -59.01 80.65 -59.60
N VAL A 219 -58.55 79.47 -60.04
CA VAL A 219 -58.67 79.04 -61.44
C VAL A 219 -60.14 78.93 -61.85
N ARG A 220 -60.99 78.36 -60.97
CA ARG A 220 -62.43 78.27 -61.23
C ARG A 220 -63.07 79.65 -61.34
N GLU A 221 -62.79 80.57 -60.43
CA GLU A 221 -63.29 81.96 -60.49
C GLU A 221 -62.84 82.66 -61.78
N THR A 222 -61.60 82.43 -62.21
CA THR A 222 -61.09 82.98 -63.47
C THR A 222 -61.78 82.37 -64.69
N ILE A 223 -62.06 81.06 -64.67
CA ILE A 223 -62.84 80.38 -65.72
C ILE A 223 -64.29 80.88 -65.75
N ASP A 224 -64.92 81.05 -64.58
CA ASP A 224 -66.28 81.59 -64.46
C ASP A 224 -66.31 83.02 -65.04
N GLN A 225 -65.34 83.88 -64.72
CA GLN A 225 -65.20 85.22 -65.31
C GLN A 225 -65.00 85.19 -66.83
N LEU A 226 -64.10 84.33 -67.34
CA LEU A 226 -63.89 84.15 -68.78
C LEU A 226 -65.17 83.67 -69.49
N THR A 227 -65.94 82.79 -68.84
CA THR A 227 -67.21 82.29 -69.37
C THR A 227 -68.26 83.40 -69.42
N ASP A 228 -68.33 84.22 -68.36
CA ASP A 228 -69.19 85.41 -68.31
C ASP A 228 -68.79 86.44 -69.38
N ASP A 229 -67.51 86.75 -69.54
CA ASP A 229 -66.99 87.67 -70.57
C ASP A 229 -67.30 87.16 -71.98
N ILE A 230 -67.10 85.85 -72.23
CA ILE A 230 -67.48 85.21 -73.50
C ILE A 230 -68.99 85.33 -73.72
N SER A 231 -69.82 85.07 -72.71
CA SER A 231 -71.29 85.18 -72.84
C SER A 231 -71.73 86.61 -73.15
N GLN A 232 -71.11 87.62 -72.53
CA GLN A 232 -71.37 89.03 -72.80
C GLN A 232 -70.91 89.42 -74.20
N SER A 233 -69.77 88.89 -74.66
CA SER A 233 -69.27 89.11 -76.01
C SER A 233 -70.13 88.42 -77.08
N ASP A 234 -70.69 87.24 -76.78
CA ASP A 234 -71.64 86.52 -77.65
C ASP A 234 -72.98 87.27 -77.71
N GLU A 235 -73.48 87.79 -76.57
CA GLU A 235 -74.69 88.63 -76.54
C GLU A 235 -74.48 89.94 -77.33
N ALA A 236 -73.29 90.56 -77.21
CA ALA A 236 -72.91 91.73 -78.01
C ALA A 236 -72.76 91.40 -79.51
N ALA A 237 -72.20 90.23 -79.85
CA ALA A 237 -72.08 89.75 -81.23
C ALA A 237 -73.45 89.41 -81.82
N ARG A 238 -74.39 88.84 -81.04
CA ARG A 238 -75.78 88.60 -81.43
C ARG A 238 -76.55 89.90 -81.63
N ALA A 239 -76.36 90.90 -80.76
CA ALA A 239 -76.94 92.22 -80.95
C ALA A 239 -76.41 92.89 -82.23
N ALA A 240 -75.10 92.78 -82.51
CA ALA A 240 -74.50 93.26 -83.76
C ALA A 240 -74.98 92.49 -85.00
N ALA A 241 -75.17 91.17 -84.91
CA ALA A 241 -75.72 90.34 -85.97
C ALA A 241 -77.21 90.62 -86.23
N GLN A 242 -78.00 90.92 -85.18
CA GLN A 242 -79.40 91.34 -85.31
C GLN A 242 -79.54 92.73 -85.94
N GLU A 243 -78.56 93.61 -85.77
CA GLU A 243 -78.52 94.92 -86.44
C GLU A 243 -78.21 94.77 -87.95
N VAL A 244 -77.40 93.78 -88.32
CA VAL A 244 -77.13 93.44 -89.74
C VAL A 244 -78.30 92.69 -90.39
N ALA A 245 -79.08 91.92 -89.63
CA ALA A 245 -80.26 91.19 -90.11
C ALA A 245 -81.47 92.07 -90.50
N ARG A 246 -81.43 93.39 -90.26
CA ARG A 246 -82.52 94.35 -90.62
C ARG A 246 -82.44 94.93 -92.05
N ARG A 247 -81.51 94.50 -92.91
CA ARG A 247 -81.40 94.99 -94.31
C ARG A 247 -81.38 93.86 -95.36
N GLN A 248 -82.55 93.21 -95.56
CA GLN A 248 -83.05 92.61 -96.83
C GLN A 248 -82.18 91.52 -97.56
N PRO A 249 -82.64 90.84 -98.64
CA PRO A 249 -83.31 89.53 -98.68
C PRO A 249 -82.51 88.36 -99.34
N THR A 250 -83.10 87.16 -99.32
CA THR A 250 -82.78 85.81 -99.91
C THR A 250 -82.47 85.76 -101.44
N PRO A 251 -82.07 84.64 -102.12
CA PRO A 251 -81.70 83.23 -101.76
C PRO A 251 -80.46 82.64 -102.54
N GLU A 252 -80.28 81.31 -102.48
CA GLU A 252 -79.69 80.35 -103.47
C GLU A 252 -78.33 79.64 -103.24
N GLU A 253 -78.34 78.38 -103.69
CA GLU A 253 -77.53 77.16 -103.51
C GLU A 253 -76.04 77.22 -103.92
N LEU A 254 -75.22 76.29 -103.39
CA LEU A 254 -74.38 75.33 -104.15
C LEU A 254 -73.52 74.42 -103.25
N SER A 255 -73.12 73.30 -103.84
CA SER A 255 -72.62 72.02 -103.32
C SER A 255 -71.08 71.87 -103.29
N ASP A 256 -70.66 70.69 -102.79
CA ASP A 256 -69.36 69.98 -102.96
C ASP A 256 -68.12 70.52 -102.23
N ASP A 257 -67.13 69.74 -101.81
CA ASP A 257 -66.91 68.30 -101.56
C ASP A 257 -65.47 68.19 -100.98
N ALA A 258 -65.16 67.03 -100.41
CA ALA A 258 -63.84 66.40 -100.32
C ALA A 258 -62.81 66.81 -99.22
N GLY A 259 -62.46 65.80 -98.42
CA GLY A 259 -61.07 65.32 -98.40
C GLY A 259 -60.42 65.04 -97.04
N GLY A 260 -60.48 63.76 -96.57
CA GLY A 260 -59.51 63.17 -95.62
C GLY A 260 -58.09 63.04 -96.23
N PRO A 261 -57.11 62.24 -95.72
CA PRO A 261 -57.18 60.93 -95.00
C PRO A 261 -56.22 60.84 -93.74
N PHE A 262 -56.33 59.95 -92.74
CA PHE A 262 -56.12 58.47 -92.63
C PHE A 262 -54.67 58.01 -92.24
N VAL A 263 -54.61 56.87 -91.51
CA VAL A 263 -53.49 55.90 -91.26
C VAL A 263 -52.56 56.24 -90.06
N ALA A 264 -52.61 55.57 -88.91
CA ALA A 264 -52.26 54.18 -88.49
C ALA A 264 -50.76 53.92 -88.26
N VAL A 265 -50.45 53.10 -87.23
CA VAL A 265 -49.47 51.98 -87.19
C VAL A 265 -48.99 51.75 -85.73
N ASP A 266 -49.44 50.64 -85.14
CA ASP A 266 -48.76 49.81 -84.11
C ASP A 266 -47.71 48.93 -84.83
N PRO A 267 -46.83 48.09 -84.22
CA PRO A 267 -46.20 48.00 -82.88
C PRO A 267 -44.67 47.68 -83.00
N ALA A 268 -44.06 47.16 -81.91
CA ALA A 268 -43.05 46.07 -81.87
C ALA A 268 -41.66 46.36 -81.24
N LEU A 269 -41.49 45.81 -80.02
CA LEU A 269 -40.57 44.72 -79.62
C LEU A 269 -39.07 44.77 -80.01
N LYS A 270 -38.22 44.61 -78.97
CA LYS A 270 -37.37 43.44 -78.64
C LYS A 270 -36.40 43.88 -77.52
N GLY A 271 -36.13 43.14 -76.44
CA GLY A 271 -36.14 41.69 -76.26
C GLY A 271 -34.70 41.17 -76.30
N SER A 272 -34.25 40.54 -75.22
CA SER A 272 -33.40 39.32 -75.18
C SER A 272 -32.89 39.15 -73.74
N GLU A 273 -33.37 38.15 -72.99
CA GLU A 273 -32.85 36.76 -72.93
C GLU A 273 -31.95 36.62 -71.69
N SER A 274 -31.89 35.50 -70.95
CA SER A 274 -32.43 34.15 -71.08
C SER A 274 -32.16 33.44 -69.73
N GLU A 275 -33.12 32.67 -69.20
CA GLU A 275 -33.12 31.18 -69.11
C GLU A 275 -32.28 30.64 -67.93
N GLU A 276 -32.64 29.58 -67.20
CA GLU A 276 -33.68 28.54 -67.23
C GLU A 276 -33.64 27.90 -65.82
N GLY A 277 -34.75 27.50 -65.18
CA GLY A 277 -35.42 26.21 -65.37
C GLY A 277 -34.88 25.16 -64.36
N VAL A 278 -35.63 24.28 -63.69
CA VAL A 278 -36.98 23.75 -63.88
C VAL A 278 -37.45 23.08 -62.56
N LEU A 279 -38.71 23.33 -62.22
CA LEU A 279 -39.77 22.53 -61.57
C LEU A 279 -39.45 21.15 -60.97
N ALA A 280 -39.99 20.87 -59.77
CA ALA A 280 -41.11 19.91 -59.58
C ALA A 280 -41.60 19.88 -58.11
N ASP A 281 -42.83 19.41 -58.01
CA ASP A 281 -43.82 19.50 -56.95
C ASP A 281 -43.74 18.36 -55.90
N ASP A 282 -44.55 18.53 -54.87
CA ASP A 282 -45.18 17.51 -54.02
C ASP A 282 -44.57 17.15 -52.65
N SER A 283 -45.53 17.00 -51.75
CA SER A 283 -45.60 16.89 -50.30
C SER A 283 -44.94 15.66 -49.66
N GLY A 284 -44.53 15.80 -48.39
CA GLY A 284 -44.15 14.68 -47.53
C GLY A 284 -43.56 15.10 -46.18
N LEU A 285 -44.40 15.05 -45.14
CA LEU A 285 -43.99 15.08 -43.72
C LEU A 285 -43.19 13.82 -43.38
N GLU A 286 -42.00 13.96 -42.77
CA GLU A 286 -41.47 13.00 -41.78
C GLU A 286 -40.30 13.60 -40.98
N ALA A 287 -40.29 13.31 -39.67
CA ALA A 287 -39.57 14.00 -38.60
C ALA A 287 -38.11 13.56 -38.37
N PRO A 288 -37.30 14.33 -37.60
CA PRO A 288 -36.13 13.79 -36.90
C PRO A 288 -36.28 13.95 -35.38
N GLU A 289 -36.92 12.98 -34.71
CA GLU A 289 -36.91 12.89 -33.23
C GLU A 289 -35.78 11.99 -32.67
N SER A 290 -35.03 11.28 -33.53
CA SER A 290 -34.01 10.33 -33.04
C SER A 290 -32.69 10.98 -32.62
N GLN A 291 -32.34 12.15 -33.14
CA GLN A 291 -31.06 12.80 -32.81
C GLN A 291 -31.09 13.56 -31.49
N VAL A 292 -32.24 14.14 -31.12
CA VAL A 292 -32.41 14.89 -29.88
C VAL A 292 -32.44 13.95 -28.66
N VAL A 293 -33.01 12.75 -28.83
CA VAL A 293 -33.08 11.73 -27.77
C VAL A 293 -31.71 11.11 -27.51
N GLU A 294 -30.90 10.88 -28.55
CA GLU A 294 -29.52 10.38 -28.42
C GLU A 294 -28.61 11.42 -27.73
N GLU A 295 -28.75 12.71 -28.06
CA GLU A 295 -28.07 13.81 -27.36
C GLU A 295 -28.52 13.95 -25.90
N LEU A 296 -29.82 13.75 -25.62
CA LEU A 296 -30.36 13.81 -24.27
C LEU A 296 -29.86 12.63 -23.40
N PHE A 297 -29.78 11.41 -23.94
CA PHE A 297 -29.18 10.26 -23.25
C PHE A 297 -27.66 10.37 -23.13
N ALA A 298 -26.98 11.04 -24.05
CA ALA A 298 -25.57 11.38 -23.89
C ALA A 298 -25.38 12.40 -22.75
N LYS A 299 -26.27 13.38 -22.62
CA LYS A 299 -26.24 14.42 -21.58
C LYS A 299 -26.62 13.88 -20.20
N ILE A 300 -27.57 12.94 -20.10
CA ILE A 300 -27.92 12.24 -18.85
C ILE A 300 -26.79 11.29 -18.42
N ARG A 301 -26.13 10.58 -19.35
CA ARG A 301 -24.93 9.76 -19.04
C ARG A 301 -23.73 10.62 -18.63
N ALA A 302 -23.59 11.82 -19.19
CA ALA A 302 -22.59 12.80 -18.78
C ALA A 302 -22.91 13.40 -17.40
N SER A 303 -24.17 13.68 -17.09
CA SER A 303 -24.61 14.21 -15.79
C SER A 303 -24.51 13.15 -14.68
N ALA A 304 -24.85 11.89 -14.97
CA ALA A 304 -24.70 10.77 -14.02
C ALA A 304 -23.24 10.39 -13.75
N ARG A 305 -22.31 10.66 -14.69
CA ARG A 305 -20.86 10.60 -14.44
C ARG A 305 -20.33 11.82 -13.66
N SER A 306 -21.02 12.96 -13.72
CA SER A 306 -20.63 14.17 -12.99
C SER A 306 -21.11 14.17 -11.53
N GLU A 307 -22.23 13.52 -11.21
CA GLU A 307 -22.78 13.45 -9.84
C GLU A 307 -22.15 12.35 -8.95
N THR A 308 -21.30 11.48 -9.52
CA THR A 308 -20.46 10.52 -8.78
C THR A 308 -18.98 10.91 -8.74
N ALA A 309 -18.62 12.07 -9.30
CA ALA A 309 -17.26 12.61 -9.31
C ALA A 309 -17.01 13.69 -8.24
N ALA A 310 -17.95 13.93 -7.32
CA ALA A 310 -17.86 14.96 -6.28
C ALA A 310 -17.57 14.36 -4.89
N THR A 311 -16.54 13.52 -4.77
CA THR A 311 -15.68 13.40 -3.57
C THR A 311 -14.34 12.83 -4.02
N LEU A 312 -13.69 13.51 -4.96
CA LEU A 312 -12.25 13.40 -5.11
C LEU A 312 -11.68 14.46 -4.18
N ILE A 313 -11.23 14.02 -2.99
CA ILE A 313 -10.12 14.69 -2.31
C ILE A 313 -9.08 14.92 -3.41
N PRO A 314 -8.55 16.14 -3.61
CA PRO A 314 -7.50 16.33 -4.60
C PRO A 314 -6.41 15.31 -4.25
N GLU A 315 -6.10 14.41 -5.18
CA GLU A 315 -4.89 13.61 -5.11
C GLU A 315 -3.75 14.61 -5.06
N SER A 316 -3.30 14.90 -3.83
CA SER A 316 -2.03 15.53 -3.54
C SER A 316 -1.03 14.95 -4.52
N GLU A 317 -0.33 15.82 -5.25
CA GLU A 317 0.82 15.48 -6.07
C GLU A 317 1.77 14.60 -5.25
N LYS A 318 1.63 13.28 -5.35
CA LYS A 318 2.47 12.34 -4.62
C LYS A 318 3.82 12.36 -5.30
N GLY A 319 4.80 12.91 -4.58
CA GLY A 319 6.19 13.15 -4.96
C GLY A 319 6.65 12.29 -6.14
N THR A 320 6.90 12.96 -7.26
CA THR A 320 7.69 12.34 -8.33
C THR A 320 9.11 12.21 -7.78
N PRO A 321 9.71 11.00 -7.77
CA PRO A 321 11.08 10.85 -7.30
C PRO A 321 11.99 11.75 -8.14
N SER A 322 12.76 12.64 -7.49
CA SER A 322 13.59 13.65 -8.17
C SER A 322 15.10 13.49 -7.93
N GLY A 323 15.54 12.29 -7.56
CA GLY A 323 16.95 11.95 -7.29
C GLY A 323 17.63 11.06 -8.34
N PRO A 324 18.90 10.65 -8.12
CA PRO A 324 19.63 9.74 -9.01
C PRO A 324 18.92 8.38 -9.18
N ASP A 325 18.12 7.99 -8.20
CA ASP A 325 17.34 6.75 -8.18
C ASP A 325 15.97 6.87 -8.88
N ALA A 326 15.59 8.05 -9.42
CA ALA A 326 14.28 8.25 -10.05
C ALA A 326 14.03 7.31 -11.23
N ALA A 327 15.06 7.05 -12.04
CA ALA A 327 15.00 6.10 -13.15
C ALA A 327 14.73 4.67 -12.66
N LEU A 328 15.22 4.30 -11.47
CA LEU A 328 15.03 2.98 -10.87
C LEU A 328 13.58 2.79 -10.41
N PHE A 329 12.97 3.84 -9.84
CA PHE A 329 11.55 3.82 -9.47
C PHE A 329 10.66 3.69 -10.69
N ALA A 330 10.98 4.40 -11.79
CA ALA A 330 10.28 4.25 -13.06
C ALA A 330 10.42 2.83 -13.63
N ALA A 331 11.63 2.25 -13.57
CA ALA A 331 11.87 0.87 -14.00
C ALA A 331 11.09 -0.15 -13.16
N ARG A 332 11.08 0.00 -11.83
CA ARG A 332 10.29 -0.81 -10.91
C ARG A 332 8.80 -0.71 -11.19
N ASP A 333 8.27 0.53 -11.24
CA ASP A 333 6.83 0.76 -11.45
C ASP A 333 6.40 0.25 -12.83
N GLY A 334 7.27 0.37 -13.84
CA GLY A 334 7.10 -0.25 -15.15
C GLY A 334 7.04 -1.78 -15.09
N ALA A 335 8.00 -2.41 -14.40
CA ALA A 335 8.06 -3.86 -14.21
C ALA A 335 6.84 -4.42 -13.46
N LEU A 336 6.30 -3.66 -12.48
CA LEU A 336 5.12 -4.03 -11.70
C LEU A 336 3.79 -3.75 -12.40
N SER A 337 3.76 -2.94 -13.46
CA SER A 337 2.50 -2.47 -14.08
C SER A 337 1.61 -3.62 -14.58
N ALA A 338 2.19 -4.61 -15.24
CA ALA A 338 1.48 -5.75 -15.80
C ALA A 338 0.94 -6.69 -14.70
N SER A 339 1.76 -7.02 -13.69
CA SER A 339 1.36 -7.87 -12.57
C SER A 339 0.29 -7.19 -11.72
N ARG A 340 0.41 -5.88 -11.42
CA ARG A 340 -0.63 -5.09 -10.73
C ARG A 340 -1.96 -5.07 -11.47
N SER A 341 -1.93 -4.90 -12.80
CA SER A 341 -3.14 -4.96 -13.64
C SER A 341 -3.79 -6.34 -13.61
N THR A 342 -3.00 -7.41 -13.67
CA THR A 342 -3.49 -8.79 -13.60
C THR A 342 -4.05 -9.13 -12.21
N LEU A 343 -3.35 -8.78 -11.13
CA LEU A 343 -3.82 -8.92 -9.75
C LEU A 343 -5.15 -8.21 -9.54
N THR A 344 -5.24 -6.94 -9.95
CA THR A 344 -6.46 -6.15 -9.81
C THR A 344 -7.63 -6.81 -10.54
N ARG A 345 -7.42 -7.33 -11.76
CA ARG A 345 -8.44 -8.05 -12.51
C ARG A 345 -8.85 -9.37 -11.85
N LYS A 346 -7.89 -10.14 -11.32
CA LYS A 346 -8.15 -11.40 -10.62
C LYS A 346 -8.97 -11.17 -9.35
N VAL A 347 -8.55 -10.23 -8.50
CA VAL A 347 -9.30 -9.90 -7.29
C VAL A 347 -10.68 -9.33 -7.60
N LYS A 348 -10.82 -8.43 -8.60
CA LYS A 348 -12.14 -7.93 -9.03
C LYS A 348 -13.06 -9.06 -9.49
N ARG A 349 -12.53 -10.06 -10.21
CA ARG A 349 -13.29 -11.25 -10.62
C ARG A 349 -13.70 -12.10 -9.42
N THR A 350 -12.78 -12.41 -8.50
CA THR A 350 -13.11 -13.18 -7.29
C THR A 350 -14.17 -12.47 -6.43
N LEU A 351 -14.05 -11.15 -6.25
CA LEU A 351 -15.07 -10.34 -5.58
C LEU A 351 -16.42 -10.38 -6.29
N GLN A 352 -16.42 -10.36 -7.63
CA GLN A 352 -17.65 -10.44 -8.42
C GLN A 352 -18.31 -11.82 -8.31
N ASP A 353 -17.52 -12.89 -8.37
CA ASP A 353 -18.01 -14.26 -8.28
C ASP A 353 -18.60 -14.53 -6.89
N GLU A 354 -17.92 -14.09 -5.83
CA GLU A 354 -18.43 -14.16 -4.46
C GLU A 354 -19.71 -13.35 -4.28
N GLN A 355 -19.74 -12.12 -4.79
CA GLN A 355 -20.96 -11.29 -4.77
C GLN A 355 -22.12 -12.02 -5.44
N ASN A 356 -21.90 -12.61 -6.62
CA ASN A 356 -22.94 -13.32 -7.35
C ASN A 356 -23.45 -14.54 -6.56
N HIS A 357 -22.55 -15.31 -5.94
CA HIS A 357 -22.93 -16.44 -5.09
C HIS A 357 -23.75 -16.02 -3.88
N LEU A 358 -23.37 -14.94 -3.19
CA LEU A 358 -24.10 -14.43 -2.03
C LEU A 358 -25.47 -13.88 -2.41
N LEU A 359 -25.57 -13.13 -3.51
CA LEU A 359 -26.85 -12.62 -4.00
C LEU A 359 -27.78 -13.76 -4.46
N GLU A 360 -27.23 -14.82 -5.07
CA GLU A 360 -28.02 -15.98 -5.44
C GLU A 360 -28.52 -16.74 -4.21
N ALA A 361 -27.67 -16.95 -3.20
CA ALA A 361 -28.07 -17.55 -1.93
C ALA A 361 -29.19 -16.76 -1.22
N LEU A 362 -29.16 -15.42 -1.27
CA LEU A 362 -30.23 -14.57 -0.75
C LEU A 362 -31.53 -14.71 -1.56
N ARG A 363 -31.45 -14.87 -2.89
CA ARG A 363 -32.63 -15.13 -3.75
C ARG A 363 -33.25 -16.49 -3.50
N GLU A 364 -32.42 -17.49 -3.17
CA GLU A 364 -32.85 -18.83 -2.75
C GLU A 364 -33.48 -18.85 -1.35
N GLY A 365 -33.49 -17.71 -0.63
CA GLY A 365 -34.11 -17.58 0.69
C GLY A 365 -33.23 -18.01 1.87
N LYS A 366 -31.90 -18.11 1.68
CA LYS A 366 -30.96 -18.30 2.79
C LYS A 366 -30.77 -16.98 3.54
N GLU A 367 -30.68 -17.04 4.87
CA GLU A 367 -30.65 -15.85 5.72
C GLU A 367 -29.49 -15.87 6.73
N GLY A 368 -29.10 -14.67 7.17
CA GLY A 368 -28.11 -14.47 8.22
C GLY A 368 -26.70 -14.95 7.85
N GLU A 369 -25.89 -15.24 8.87
CA GLU A 369 -24.48 -15.60 8.70
C GLU A 369 -24.27 -16.96 8.02
N THR A 370 -25.31 -17.81 7.97
CA THR A 370 -25.26 -19.11 7.28
C THR A 370 -25.11 -19.01 5.76
N VAL A 371 -25.32 -17.81 5.21
CA VAL A 371 -25.09 -17.48 3.79
C VAL A 371 -23.59 -17.37 3.49
N LEU A 372 -22.78 -16.99 4.48
CA LEU A 372 -21.34 -16.86 4.34
C LEU A 372 -20.70 -18.24 4.41
N GLU A 373 -19.76 -18.49 3.50
CA GLU A 373 -18.88 -19.65 3.63
C GLU A 373 -17.91 -19.48 4.81
N GLU A 374 -17.22 -20.55 5.16
CA GLU A 374 -16.20 -20.54 6.20
C GLU A 374 -15.06 -19.58 5.86
N GLU A 375 -14.61 -18.79 6.84
CA GLU A 375 -13.59 -17.74 6.65
C GLU A 375 -12.29 -18.28 6.03
N ALA A 376 -11.84 -19.46 6.48
CA ALA A 376 -10.65 -20.10 5.94
C ALA A 376 -10.81 -20.46 4.44
N VAL A 377 -12.01 -20.87 4.01
CA VAL A 377 -12.31 -21.20 2.61
C VAL A 377 -12.34 -19.93 1.76
N GLN A 378 -12.92 -18.85 2.30
CA GLN A 378 -12.93 -17.54 1.64
C GLN A 378 -11.50 -17.02 1.42
N ILE A 379 -10.67 -17.05 2.47
CA ILE A 379 -9.25 -16.65 2.40
C ILE A 379 -8.51 -17.52 1.37
N ALA A 380 -8.67 -18.84 1.43
CA ALA A 380 -8.00 -19.76 0.49
C ALA A 380 -8.40 -19.49 -0.98
N ARG A 381 -9.66 -19.14 -1.25
CA ARG A 381 -10.12 -18.77 -2.60
C ARG A 381 -9.44 -17.49 -3.09
N PHE A 382 -9.34 -16.46 -2.26
CA PHE A 382 -8.63 -15.23 -2.63
C PHE A 382 -7.14 -15.48 -2.84
N ALA A 383 -6.49 -16.20 -1.92
CA ALA A 383 -5.07 -16.53 -2.00
C ALA A 383 -4.78 -17.29 -3.31
N SER A 384 -5.53 -18.35 -3.59
CA SER A 384 -5.38 -19.13 -4.83
C SER A 384 -5.52 -18.27 -6.10
N ALA A 385 -6.39 -17.26 -6.09
CA ALA A 385 -6.59 -16.38 -7.25
C ALA A 385 -5.42 -15.41 -7.51
N VAL A 386 -4.58 -15.14 -6.50
CA VAL A 386 -3.52 -14.12 -6.54
C VAL A 386 -2.10 -14.67 -6.45
N VAL A 387 -1.90 -15.96 -6.12
CA VAL A 387 -0.57 -16.59 -6.07
C VAL A 387 0.17 -16.46 -7.41
N ASP A 388 -0.45 -16.81 -8.55
CA ASP A 388 0.27 -16.75 -9.84
C ASP A 388 0.68 -15.32 -10.21
N PRO A 389 -0.22 -14.30 -10.14
CA PRO A 389 0.18 -12.93 -10.47
C PRO A 389 1.17 -12.31 -9.45
N LEU A 390 1.19 -12.76 -8.19
CA LEU A 390 2.25 -12.41 -7.23
C LEU A 390 3.57 -13.09 -7.58
N GLY A 391 3.53 -14.33 -8.08
CA GLY A 391 4.68 -15.01 -8.68
C GLY A 391 5.25 -14.24 -9.87
N ASP A 392 4.40 -13.67 -10.73
CA ASP A 392 4.83 -12.78 -11.81
C ASP A 392 5.51 -11.51 -11.29
N ALA A 393 4.99 -10.92 -10.20
CA ALA A 393 5.62 -9.76 -9.54
C ALA A 393 6.98 -10.11 -8.92
N ALA A 394 7.10 -11.29 -8.29
CA ALA A 394 8.36 -11.81 -7.79
C ALA A 394 9.36 -12.05 -8.92
N ASN A 395 8.93 -12.64 -10.05
CA ASN A 395 9.77 -12.83 -11.22
C ASN A 395 10.23 -11.49 -11.81
N ALA A 396 9.36 -10.48 -11.85
CA ALA A 396 9.74 -9.12 -12.22
C ALA A 396 10.82 -8.54 -11.28
N GLY A 397 10.72 -8.79 -9.98
CA GLY A 397 11.74 -8.41 -8.98
C GLY A 397 13.08 -9.09 -9.22
N LYS A 398 13.08 -10.38 -9.56
CA LYS A 398 14.29 -11.12 -9.93
C LYS A 398 14.96 -10.55 -11.19
N ILE A 399 14.17 -10.31 -12.25
CA ILE A 399 14.68 -9.72 -13.51
C ILE A 399 15.26 -8.33 -13.21
N PHE A 400 14.55 -7.53 -12.42
CA PHE A 400 15.03 -6.23 -11.98
C PHE A 400 16.38 -6.34 -11.24
N ALA A 401 16.52 -7.27 -10.29
CA ALA A 401 17.80 -7.46 -9.60
C ALA A 401 18.94 -7.84 -10.54
N HIS A 402 18.66 -8.70 -11.53
CA HIS A 402 19.63 -9.09 -12.56
C HIS A 402 20.07 -7.90 -13.42
N ASP A 403 19.13 -7.10 -13.90
CA ASP A 403 19.40 -5.90 -14.70
C ASP A 403 20.21 -4.84 -13.93
N HIS A 404 20.17 -4.90 -12.60
CA HIS A 404 20.91 -4.02 -11.68
C HIS A 404 22.14 -4.73 -11.07
N GLY A 405 22.67 -5.75 -11.74
CA GLY A 405 24.02 -6.28 -11.49
C GLY A 405 24.11 -7.56 -10.67
N VAL A 406 22.98 -8.17 -10.28
CA VAL A 406 22.98 -9.48 -9.61
C VAL A 406 23.13 -10.61 -10.63
N GLN A 407 24.35 -11.15 -10.76
CA GLN A 407 24.66 -12.21 -11.76
C GLN A 407 24.24 -13.62 -11.30
N LYS A 408 24.27 -13.91 -10.01
CA LYS A 408 23.90 -15.21 -9.43
C LYS A 408 22.74 -15.02 -8.46
N SER A 409 21.52 -15.22 -8.97
CA SER A 409 20.28 -15.01 -8.21
C SER A 409 19.69 -16.29 -7.64
N SER A 410 19.28 -16.27 -6.38
CA SER A 410 18.30 -17.25 -5.85
C SER A 410 16.87 -16.83 -6.17
N ASP A 411 16.00 -17.81 -6.37
CA ASP A 411 14.58 -17.56 -6.54
C ASP A 411 13.90 -17.37 -5.18
N LEU A 412 12.89 -16.48 -5.14
CA LEU A 412 11.95 -16.47 -4.03
C LEU A 412 11.20 -17.81 -4.01
N SER A 413 11.11 -18.44 -2.84
CA SER A 413 10.43 -19.73 -2.74
C SER A 413 8.94 -19.60 -3.05
N HIS A 414 8.35 -20.64 -3.65
CA HIS A 414 6.90 -20.66 -3.88
C HIS A 414 6.12 -20.51 -2.56
N ALA A 415 6.62 -21.10 -1.47
CA ALA A 415 6.03 -20.96 -0.14
C ALA A 415 5.96 -19.49 0.31
N ALA A 416 7.01 -18.69 0.10
CA ALA A 416 6.99 -17.26 0.44
C ALA A 416 5.99 -16.47 -0.42
N VAL A 417 5.81 -16.83 -1.69
CA VAL A 417 4.76 -16.23 -2.55
C VAL A 417 3.36 -16.59 -2.04
N VAL A 418 3.17 -17.82 -1.58
CA VAL A 418 1.91 -18.27 -0.97
C VAL A 418 1.62 -17.53 0.33
N GLU A 419 2.62 -17.32 1.19
CA GLU A 419 2.47 -16.53 2.42
C GLU A 419 2.00 -15.10 2.12
N ILE A 420 2.63 -14.41 1.16
CA ILE A 420 2.20 -13.06 0.74
C ILE A 420 0.78 -13.08 0.15
N ALA A 421 0.42 -14.13 -0.59
CA ALA A 421 -0.92 -14.28 -1.15
C ALA A 421 -1.99 -14.49 -0.07
N GLU A 422 -1.69 -15.28 0.97
CA GLU A 422 -2.54 -15.50 2.12
C GLU A 422 -2.72 -14.22 2.95
N GLU A 423 -1.65 -13.46 3.16
CA GLU A 423 -1.74 -12.16 3.83
C GLU A 423 -2.60 -11.17 3.04
N LEU A 424 -2.40 -11.05 1.72
CA LEU A 424 -3.27 -10.24 0.86
C LEU A 424 -4.73 -10.69 0.94
N ALA A 425 -4.97 -12.00 0.93
CA ALA A 425 -6.31 -12.57 1.05
C ALA A 425 -6.96 -12.24 2.40
N GLN A 426 -6.23 -12.32 3.51
CA GLN A 426 -6.72 -11.93 4.84
C GLN A 426 -7.07 -10.44 4.91
N HIS A 427 -6.21 -9.57 4.35
CA HIS A 427 -6.46 -8.13 4.27
C HIS A 427 -7.73 -7.78 3.48
N ILE A 428 -8.16 -8.66 2.56
CA ILE A 428 -9.40 -8.53 1.79
C ILE A 428 -10.59 -9.16 2.52
N ALA A 429 -10.48 -10.44 2.85
CA ALA A 429 -11.59 -11.25 3.35
C ALA A 429 -12.07 -10.78 4.73
N ILE A 430 -11.17 -10.49 5.68
CA ILE A 430 -11.57 -10.16 7.06
C ILE A 430 -12.41 -8.87 7.13
N PRO A 431 -11.98 -7.73 6.53
CA PRO A 431 -12.79 -6.51 6.58
C PRO A 431 -14.07 -6.62 5.75
N LEU A 432 -14.03 -7.34 4.63
CA LEU A 432 -15.21 -7.59 3.81
C LEU A 432 -16.24 -8.43 4.57
N ARG A 433 -15.82 -9.54 5.19
CA ARG A 433 -16.66 -10.44 5.98
C ARG A 433 -17.33 -9.70 7.14
N ARG A 434 -16.58 -8.88 7.89
CA ARG A 434 -17.17 -8.01 8.94
C ARG A 434 -18.30 -7.14 8.38
N ARG A 435 -18.09 -6.52 7.21
CA ARG A 435 -19.09 -5.67 6.56
C ARG A 435 -20.29 -6.46 6.02
N LEU A 436 -20.05 -7.66 5.51
CA LEU A 436 -21.10 -8.55 5.03
C LEU A 436 -21.97 -9.06 6.18
N SER A 437 -21.38 -9.41 7.33
CA SER A 437 -22.15 -9.79 8.53
C SER A 437 -23.11 -8.68 8.97
N GLU A 438 -22.68 -7.41 8.92
CA GLU A 438 -23.57 -6.25 9.17
C GLU A 438 -24.67 -6.12 8.09
N ALA A 439 -24.31 -6.30 6.81
CA ALA A 439 -25.22 -6.18 5.69
C ALA A 439 -26.33 -7.25 5.72
N LEU A 440 -26.00 -8.48 6.10
CA LEU A 440 -26.90 -9.63 6.10
C LEU A 440 -28.01 -9.54 7.17
N VAL A 441 -27.83 -8.73 8.20
CA VAL A 441 -28.82 -8.50 9.28
C VAL A 441 -29.72 -7.28 8.97
N SER A 442 -29.42 -6.54 7.91
CA SER A 442 -30.20 -5.35 7.54
C SER A 442 -31.60 -5.69 6.99
N SER A 443 -32.49 -4.70 6.95
CA SER A 443 -33.83 -4.85 6.35
C SER A 443 -33.82 -5.04 4.83
N ASP A 444 -32.71 -4.74 4.16
CA ASP A 444 -32.51 -4.97 2.72
C ASP A 444 -31.08 -5.53 2.46
N PRO A 445 -30.87 -6.82 2.75
CA PRO A 445 -29.55 -7.45 2.64
C PRO A 445 -28.96 -7.36 1.23
N GLY A 446 -29.79 -7.48 0.19
CA GLY A 446 -29.34 -7.44 -1.20
C GLY A 446 -28.68 -6.10 -1.56
N THR A 447 -29.29 -4.98 -1.18
CA THR A 447 -28.72 -3.65 -1.43
C THR A 447 -27.46 -3.40 -0.60
N GLN A 448 -27.44 -3.82 0.67
CA GLN A 448 -26.27 -3.64 1.54
C GLN A 448 -25.07 -4.49 1.10
N VAL A 449 -25.29 -5.74 0.70
CA VAL A 449 -24.24 -6.61 0.12
C VAL A 449 -23.67 -5.97 -1.15
N ASN A 450 -24.52 -5.43 -2.03
CA ASN A 450 -24.06 -4.68 -3.20
C ASN A 450 -23.17 -3.47 -2.82
N GLY A 451 -23.55 -2.75 -1.77
CA GLY A 451 -22.76 -1.64 -1.21
C GLY A 451 -21.38 -2.09 -0.73
N ALA A 452 -21.32 -3.16 0.07
CA ALA A 452 -20.08 -3.69 0.63
C ALA A 452 -19.06 -4.10 -0.46
N PHE A 453 -19.52 -4.82 -1.50
CA PHE A 453 -18.64 -5.19 -2.62
C PHE A 453 -18.27 -4.01 -3.52
N ARG A 454 -19.11 -2.98 -3.64
CA ARG A 454 -18.79 -1.78 -4.41
C ARG A 454 -17.70 -0.96 -3.72
N GLU A 455 -17.80 -0.79 -2.41
CA GLU A 455 -16.80 -0.11 -1.58
C GLU A 455 -15.42 -0.77 -1.74
N TRP A 456 -15.36 -2.09 -1.62
CA TRP A 456 -14.12 -2.85 -1.79
C TRP A 456 -13.51 -2.76 -3.19
N ARG A 457 -14.34 -2.70 -4.25
CA ARG A 457 -13.86 -2.58 -5.64
C ARG A 457 -13.33 -1.19 -6.02
N GLY A 458 -13.51 -0.18 -5.15
CA GLY A 458 -13.04 1.18 -5.35
C GLY A 458 -11.52 1.35 -5.16
N SER A 459 -11.10 2.56 -4.77
CA SER A 459 -9.69 2.95 -4.61
C SER A 459 -8.92 2.11 -3.57
N ARG A 460 -9.62 1.48 -2.61
CA ARG A 460 -9.02 0.61 -1.60
C ARG A 460 -8.32 -0.61 -2.22
N LEU A 461 -8.90 -1.20 -3.27
CA LEU A 461 -8.37 -2.41 -3.88
C LEU A 461 -7.01 -2.17 -4.54
N GLU A 462 -6.90 -1.09 -5.32
CA GLU A 462 -5.68 -0.79 -6.08
C GLU A 462 -4.49 -0.53 -5.16
N ARG A 463 -4.73 0.10 -4.00
CA ARG A 463 -3.70 0.30 -2.98
C ARG A 463 -3.24 -1.03 -2.38
N VAL A 464 -4.15 -1.85 -1.88
CA VAL A 464 -3.84 -3.11 -1.21
C VAL A 464 -3.15 -4.10 -2.16
N VAL A 465 -3.62 -4.19 -3.41
CA VAL A 465 -2.96 -4.99 -4.46
C VAL A 465 -1.59 -4.42 -4.83
N GLY A 466 -1.47 -3.10 -4.88
CA GLY A 466 -0.22 -2.41 -5.19
C GLY A 466 0.88 -2.65 -4.14
N ASP A 467 0.48 -2.70 -2.87
CA ASP A 467 1.34 -3.00 -1.71
C ASP A 467 1.84 -4.46 -1.78
N ALA A 468 0.95 -5.44 -1.94
CA ALA A 468 1.32 -6.85 -2.03
C ALA A 468 2.20 -7.17 -3.27
N ALA A 469 1.93 -6.49 -4.39
CA ALA A 469 2.78 -6.62 -5.58
C ALA A 469 4.19 -6.07 -5.34
N LEU A 470 4.30 -4.94 -4.63
CA LEU A 470 5.59 -4.36 -4.25
C LEU A 470 6.34 -5.25 -3.26
N GLU A 471 5.62 -5.87 -2.33
CA GLU A 471 6.18 -6.81 -1.36
C GLU A 471 6.77 -8.05 -2.05
N ALA A 472 6.00 -8.74 -2.89
CA ALA A 472 6.49 -9.91 -3.62
C ALA A 472 7.70 -9.57 -4.52
N PHE A 473 7.66 -8.41 -5.18
CA PHE A 473 8.78 -7.91 -5.96
C PHE A 473 10.02 -7.65 -5.09
N SER A 474 9.86 -6.97 -3.96
CA SER A 474 10.97 -6.57 -3.10
C SER A 474 11.59 -7.77 -2.38
N ALA A 475 10.76 -8.70 -1.90
CA ALA A 475 11.19 -9.97 -1.36
C ALA A 475 12.02 -10.76 -2.40
N ALA A 476 11.60 -10.75 -3.66
CA ALA A 476 12.36 -11.38 -4.74
C ALA A 476 13.68 -10.67 -5.07
N VAL A 477 13.75 -9.34 -5.00
CA VAL A 477 15.02 -8.60 -5.14
C VAL A 477 16.00 -8.99 -4.03
N VAL A 478 15.53 -9.09 -2.79
CA VAL A 478 16.35 -9.52 -1.65
C VAL A 478 16.78 -10.98 -1.79
N ALA A 479 15.85 -11.87 -2.16
CA ALA A 479 16.15 -13.28 -2.41
C ALA A 479 17.17 -13.45 -3.55
N ALA A 480 17.02 -12.69 -4.64
CA ALA A 480 17.98 -12.69 -5.74
C ALA A 480 19.36 -12.22 -5.30
N SER A 481 19.44 -11.23 -4.41
CA SER A 481 20.71 -10.70 -3.89
C SER A 481 21.48 -11.73 -3.04
N GLY A 482 20.81 -12.78 -2.53
CA GLY A 482 21.44 -13.92 -1.86
C GLY A 482 22.32 -13.51 -0.67
N SER A 483 23.64 -13.75 -0.77
CA SER A 483 24.62 -13.35 0.24
C SER A 483 25.20 -11.94 0.05
N GLY A 484 24.76 -11.22 -0.99
CA GLY A 484 25.18 -9.84 -1.26
C GLY A 484 24.53 -8.84 -0.32
N SER A 485 24.59 -7.57 -0.72
CA SER A 485 24.05 -6.46 0.06
C SER A 485 22.93 -5.74 -0.69
N VAL A 486 22.04 -5.12 0.07
CA VAL A 486 20.89 -4.37 -0.43
C VAL A 486 20.83 -3.01 0.27
N ARG A 487 20.25 -2.03 -0.40
CA ARG A 487 20.04 -0.68 0.12
C ARG A 487 18.56 -0.32 0.00
N TRP A 488 17.99 0.25 1.06
CA TRP A 488 16.68 0.89 1.02
C TRP A 488 16.82 2.31 0.45
N THR A 489 15.89 2.72 -0.40
CA THR A 489 15.89 4.07 -0.99
C THR A 489 14.49 4.65 -1.01
N THR A 490 14.40 5.95 -0.76
CA THR A 490 13.17 6.72 -0.97
C THR A 490 13.13 7.35 -2.36
N GLY A 491 14.19 7.24 -3.16
CA GLY A 491 14.21 7.77 -4.52
C GLY A 491 14.25 9.30 -4.60
N GLY A 492 14.53 9.98 -3.49
CA GLY A 492 14.38 11.43 -3.38
C GLY A 492 12.92 11.87 -3.50
N LEU A 493 11.99 11.08 -2.94
CA LEU A 493 10.62 11.54 -2.70
C LEU A 493 10.68 12.86 -1.91
N SER A 494 9.83 13.82 -2.28
CA SER A 494 9.80 15.14 -1.63
C SER A 494 9.38 15.09 -0.16
N ASP A 495 8.64 14.06 0.22
CA ASP A 495 8.16 13.81 1.57
C ASP A 495 8.08 12.30 1.84
N PRO A 496 9.22 11.63 2.13
CA PRO A 496 9.22 10.21 2.47
C PRO A 496 8.66 9.99 3.87
N CYS A 497 8.02 8.84 4.08
CA CYS A 497 7.57 8.46 5.41
C CYS A 497 8.76 8.36 6.40
N PRO A 498 8.58 8.65 7.70
CA PRO A 498 9.66 8.56 8.70
C PRO A 498 10.36 7.20 8.69
N ASP A 499 9.59 6.10 8.68
CA ASP A 499 10.13 4.73 8.60
C ASP A 499 11.02 4.51 7.36
N CYS A 500 10.64 5.11 6.23
CA CYS A 500 11.33 5.01 4.97
C CYS A 500 12.66 5.75 5.01
N ALA A 501 12.66 6.94 5.62
CA ALA A 501 13.83 7.78 5.79
C ALA A 501 14.82 7.10 6.75
N ASP A 502 14.35 6.53 7.84
CA ASP A 502 15.18 5.78 8.80
C ASP A 502 15.85 4.57 8.15
N ASN A 503 15.10 3.81 7.34
CA ASN A 503 15.68 2.67 6.61
C ASN A 503 16.68 3.09 5.54
N GLU A 504 16.50 4.23 4.89
CA GLU A 504 17.46 4.78 3.93
C GLU A 504 18.75 5.28 4.60
N LEU A 505 18.65 5.83 5.83
CA LEU A 505 19.80 6.30 6.61
C LEU A 505 20.74 5.17 7.05
N GLU A 506 20.22 3.95 7.27
CA GLU A 506 21.05 2.77 7.56
C GLU A 506 22.00 2.44 6.40
N GLY A 507 21.64 2.82 5.18
CA GLY A 507 22.45 2.61 3.99
C GLY A 507 22.41 1.15 3.51
N THR A 508 23.58 0.53 3.42
CA THR A 508 23.74 -0.80 2.82
C THR A 508 23.77 -1.88 3.91
N VAL A 509 22.84 -2.83 3.84
CA VAL A 509 22.75 -3.98 4.76
C VAL A 509 22.89 -5.29 3.99
N ARG A 510 23.24 -6.37 4.69
CA ARG A 510 23.26 -7.70 4.08
C ARG A 510 21.83 -8.13 3.70
N ALA A 511 21.66 -8.68 2.50
CA ALA A 511 20.36 -9.18 2.03
C ALA A 511 19.70 -10.14 3.05
N GLY A 512 18.42 -9.89 3.35
CA GLY A 512 17.63 -10.63 4.34
C GLY A 512 17.72 -10.10 5.77
N SER A 513 18.69 -9.23 6.07
CA SER A 513 18.78 -8.57 7.38
C SER A 513 17.63 -7.59 7.59
N ARG A 514 17.27 -7.33 8.84
CA ARG A 514 16.27 -6.33 9.19
C ARG A 514 16.86 -4.93 9.14
N PHE A 515 16.11 -4.00 8.58
CA PHE A 515 16.36 -2.56 8.67
C PHE A 515 15.92 -2.01 10.04
N PRO A 516 16.25 -0.75 10.39
CA PRO A 516 15.91 -0.16 11.70
C PRO A 516 14.45 -0.28 12.11
N THR A 517 13.51 -0.19 11.16
CA THR A 517 12.08 -0.30 11.43
C THR A 517 11.59 -1.75 11.58
N GLY A 518 12.48 -2.73 11.37
CA GLY A 518 12.25 -4.15 11.62
C GLY A 518 11.91 -5.00 10.38
N GLN A 519 11.54 -4.38 9.26
CA GLN A 519 11.27 -5.07 7.99
C GLN A 519 12.58 -5.46 7.29
N SER A 520 12.56 -6.56 6.52
CA SER A 520 13.70 -6.99 5.69
C SER A 520 13.64 -6.47 4.25
N PHE A 521 12.48 -5.97 3.82
CA PHE A 521 12.23 -5.43 2.49
C PHE A 521 10.98 -4.51 2.51
N PRO A 522 10.82 -3.63 1.50
CA PRO A 522 9.62 -2.85 1.26
C PRO A 522 8.35 -3.69 1.03
N PRO A 523 7.16 -3.13 1.32
CA PRO A 523 6.94 -1.77 1.84
C PRO A 523 7.15 -1.66 3.36
N ALA A 524 7.54 -0.47 3.86
CA ALA A 524 7.62 -0.22 5.31
C ALA A 524 6.23 -0.28 5.99
N HIS A 525 5.23 0.30 5.34
CA HIS A 525 3.84 0.28 5.76
C HIS A 525 2.92 0.34 4.53
N ALA A 526 1.63 0.12 4.72
CA ALA A 526 0.66 0.13 3.64
C ALA A 526 0.62 1.49 2.92
N GLY A 527 0.58 1.49 1.58
CA GLY A 527 0.61 2.67 0.73
C GLY A 527 2.00 3.30 0.52
N CYS A 528 3.05 2.71 1.07
CA CYS A 528 4.41 3.24 0.94
C CYS A 528 4.99 3.01 -0.47
N ARG A 529 5.74 3.99 -1.00
CA ARG A 529 6.36 3.91 -2.33
C ARG A 529 7.86 3.58 -2.32
N CYS A 530 8.47 3.31 -1.16
CA CYS A 530 9.89 3.00 -1.04
C CYS A 530 10.35 1.80 -1.90
N ALA A 531 11.65 1.73 -2.19
CA ALA A 531 12.23 0.66 -2.98
C ALA A 531 13.46 0.07 -2.29
N ILE A 532 13.81 -1.15 -2.70
CA ILE A 532 15.05 -1.81 -2.32
C ILE A 532 15.86 -2.12 -3.56
N LEU A 533 17.16 -1.90 -3.47
CA LEU A 533 18.09 -2.08 -4.59
C LEU A 533 19.21 -3.03 -4.19
N PRO A 534 19.65 -3.93 -5.08
CA PRO A 534 20.89 -4.65 -4.87
C PRO A 534 22.08 -3.70 -4.94
N VAL A 535 23.10 -3.96 -4.11
CA VAL A 535 24.38 -3.23 -4.14
C VAL A 535 25.45 -4.17 -4.68
N ILE A 536 26.02 -3.81 -5.83
CA ILE A 536 27.15 -4.53 -6.42
C ILE A 536 28.37 -4.22 -5.56
N SER A 537 28.93 -5.27 -4.93
CA SER A 537 30.18 -5.18 -4.16
C SER A 537 31.40 -5.38 -5.06
#